data_AF-A0A699L484-F1
#
_entry.id   AF-A0A699L484-F1
#
_cell.length_a   1.000
_cell.length_b   1.000
_cell.length_c   1.000
_cell.angle_alpha   90.00
_cell.angle_beta   90.00
_cell.angle_gamma   90.00
#
_symmetry.space_group_name_H-M   'P 1'
#
loop_
_entity.id
_entity.type
_entity.pdbx_description
1 polymer ?
#
loop_
_entity_poly.entity_id
_entity_poly.type
_entity_poly.pdbx_seq_one_letter_code
_entity_poly.pdbx_strand_id
1 'polypeptide(L)'
;ELRNNTFSGSEHEDANEYIKKVLEIVDLFHIPKITQDQIMLRAFPISLTGAASRWLRNQPSGLITTWEVLKTKFLNKYYPPARTAKKIEEINNFQHEPDESLFRAWERFKELLMKCPQHYLTNIQKVILFYNGLDVPTRQILDSKGAIPSKTV
;
A
#
# COMPACT_ATOMS: atom_id res chain seq x y z
N GLU A 1 -17.28 -9.38 -14.37
CA GLU A 1 -16.32 -8.40 -13.78
C GLU A 1 -15.44 -8.99 -12.69
N LEU A 2 -15.97 -9.60 -11.62
CA LEU A 2 -15.15 -10.25 -10.57
C LEU A 2 -14.21 -11.37 -11.09
N ARG A 3 -14.65 -12.18 -12.06
CA ARG A 3 -13.81 -13.22 -12.70
C ARG A 3 -12.66 -12.67 -13.55
N ASN A 4 -12.69 -11.39 -13.92
CA ASN A 4 -11.60 -10.74 -14.65
C ASN A 4 -10.63 -10.01 -13.70
N ASN A 5 -11.04 -9.78 -12.46
CA ASN A 5 -10.24 -9.20 -11.38
C ASN A 5 -9.89 -10.30 -10.37
N THR A 6 -9.18 -11.34 -10.82
CA THR A 6 -8.78 -12.44 -9.96
C THR A 6 -7.44 -12.20 -9.29
N PHE A 7 -7.24 -12.78 -8.11
CA PHE A 7 -5.96 -12.76 -7.41
C PHE A 7 -5.39 -14.17 -7.26
N SER A 8 -4.20 -14.40 -7.80
CA SER A 8 -3.56 -15.71 -7.80
C SER A 8 -2.65 -15.94 -6.57
N GLY A 9 -2.15 -14.85 -5.99
CA GLY A 9 -1.17 -14.87 -4.90
C GLY A 9 0.28 -14.83 -5.38
N SER A 10 0.53 -14.33 -6.59
CA SER A 10 1.86 -14.15 -7.16
C SER A 10 2.60 -12.96 -6.53
N GLU A 11 3.91 -12.86 -6.77
CA GLU A 11 4.74 -11.81 -6.16
C GLU A 11 4.52 -10.41 -6.74
N HIS A 12 3.99 -10.33 -7.96
CA HIS A 12 3.73 -9.06 -8.66
C HIS A 12 2.36 -8.48 -8.36
N GLU A 13 1.47 -9.23 -7.71
CA GLU A 13 0.14 -8.76 -7.35
C GLU A 13 0.17 -8.01 -6.01
N ASP A 14 -0.48 -6.85 -5.95
CA ASP A 14 -0.66 -6.11 -4.69
C ASP A 14 -2.00 -6.50 -4.04
N ALA A 15 -1.92 -7.12 -2.87
CA ALA A 15 -3.07 -7.60 -2.12
C ALA A 15 -4.00 -6.47 -1.64
N ASN A 16 -3.46 -5.28 -1.33
CA ASN A 16 -4.27 -4.14 -0.89
C ASN A 16 -5.04 -3.55 -2.07
N GLU A 17 -4.37 -3.36 -3.19
CA GLU A 17 -4.99 -2.88 -4.43
C GLU A 17 -6.08 -3.84 -4.92
N TYR A 18 -5.82 -5.15 -4.82
CA TYR A 18 -6.82 -6.16 -5.12
C TYR A 18 -8.06 -6.05 -4.22
N ILE A 19 -7.88 -5.96 -2.89
CA ILE A 19 -9.01 -5.79 -1.96
C ILE A 19 -9.81 -4.54 -2.31
N LYS A 20 -9.14 -3.42 -2.61
CA LYS A 20 -9.80 -2.17 -2.99
C LYS A 20 -10.69 -2.35 -4.21
N LYS A 21 -10.19 -2.98 -5.27
CA LYS A 21 -10.96 -3.28 -6.50
C LYS A 21 -12.17 -4.16 -6.22
N VAL A 22 -12.02 -5.20 -5.39
CA VAL A 22 -13.15 -6.08 -5.03
C VAL A 22 -14.22 -5.31 -4.26
N LEU A 23 -13.81 -4.44 -3.32
CA LEU A 23 -14.73 -3.59 -2.58
C LEU A 23 -15.47 -2.62 -3.51
N GLU A 24 -14.77 -1.94 -4.40
CA GLU A 24 -15.37 -1.03 -5.39
C GLU A 24 -16.43 -1.75 -6.24
N ILE A 25 -16.17 -2.99 -6.67
CA ILE A 25 -17.15 -3.80 -7.41
C ILE A 25 -18.33 -4.17 -6.52
N VAL A 26 -18.09 -4.59 -5.28
CA VAL A 26 -19.15 -4.98 -4.34
C VAL A 26 -20.05 -3.79 -3.97
N ASP A 27 -19.49 -2.60 -3.85
CA ASP A 27 -20.22 -1.37 -3.53
C ASP A 27 -21.24 -1.00 -4.63
N LEU A 28 -21.05 -1.47 -5.87
CA LEU A 28 -22.03 -1.31 -6.95
C LEU A 28 -23.32 -2.13 -6.71
N PHE A 29 -23.26 -3.17 -5.87
CA PHE A 29 -24.39 -4.05 -5.59
C PHE A 29 -25.02 -3.68 -4.25
N HIS A 30 -25.97 -2.74 -4.28
CA HIS A 30 -26.81 -2.46 -3.12
C HIS A 30 -28.01 -3.42 -3.08
N ILE A 31 -27.95 -4.44 -2.20
CA ILE A 31 -29.04 -5.39 -2.00
C ILE A 31 -29.69 -5.14 -0.64
N PRO A 32 -30.98 -4.78 -0.58
CA PRO A 32 -31.67 -4.56 0.69
C PRO A 32 -31.54 -5.77 1.63
N LYS A 33 -31.27 -5.51 2.92
CA LYS A 33 -31.13 -6.51 3.99
C LYS A 33 -29.91 -7.43 3.90
N ILE A 34 -29.02 -7.25 2.93
CA ILE A 34 -27.73 -7.96 2.89
C ILE A 34 -26.62 -6.98 3.27
N THR A 35 -25.78 -7.36 4.23
CA THR A 35 -24.64 -6.53 4.62
C THR A 35 -23.48 -6.71 3.65
N GLN A 36 -22.65 -5.67 3.49
CA GLN A 36 -21.42 -5.76 2.70
C GLN A 36 -20.51 -6.90 3.18
N ASP A 37 -20.45 -7.14 4.49
CA ASP A 37 -19.74 -8.27 5.09
C ASP A 37 -20.17 -9.62 4.51
N GLN A 38 -21.49 -9.86 4.41
CA GLN A 38 -22.06 -11.08 3.84
C GLN A 38 -21.77 -11.22 2.34
N ILE A 39 -21.79 -10.11 1.60
CA ILE A 39 -21.46 -10.11 0.17
C ILE A 39 -19.98 -10.45 0.00
N MET A 40 -19.09 -9.79 0.75
CA MET A 40 -17.65 -10.00 0.69
C MET A 40 -17.26 -11.44 1.03
N LEU A 41 -17.85 -12.04 2.07
CA LEU A 41 -17.59 -13.43 2.45
C LEU A 41 -17.94 -14.44 1.35
N ARG A 42 -18.87 -14.10 0.44
CA ARG A 42 -19.27 -14.95 -0.70
C ARG A 42 -18.53 -14.61 -1.99
N ALA A 43 -18.33 -13.32 -2.26
CA ALA A 43 -17.71 -12.83 -3.48
C ALA A 43 -16.19 -13.04 -3.49
N PHE A 44 -15.52 -12.72 -2.37
CA PHE A 44 -14.05 -12.77 -2.28
C PHE A 44 -13.46 -14.16 -2.58
N PRO A 45 -14.00 -15.28 -2.06
CA PRO A 45 -13.48 -16.61 -2.42
C PRO A 45 -13.57 -16.94 -3.91
N ILE A 46 -14.59 -16.42 -4.61
CA ILE A 46 -14.83 -16.67 -6.04
C ILE A 46 -13.82 -15.90 -6.91
N SER A 47 -13.34 -14.75 -6.43
CA SER A 47 -12.32 -13.95 -7.11
C SER A 47 -10.88 -14.41 -6.82
N LEU A 48 -10.66 -15.47 -6.04
CA LEU A 48 -9.32 -16.03 -5.84
C LEU A 48 -9.03 -17.18 -6.80
N THR A 49 -7.82 -17.20 -7.36
CA THR A 49 -7.30 -18.27 -8.21
C THR A 49 -5.99 -18.84 -7.65
N GLY A 50 -5.44 -19.86 -8.30
CA GLY A 50 -4.07 -20.32 -8.03
C GLY A 50 -3.76 -20.68 -6.57
N ALA A 51 -2.70 -20.07 -6.04
CA ALA A 51 -2.22 -20.32 -4.67
C ALA A 51 -3.15 -19.69 -3.62
N ALA A 52 -3.70 -18.50 -3.88
CA ALA A 52 -4.64 -17.82 -2.98
C ALA A 52 -5.92 -18.61 -2.76
N SER A 53 -6.49 -19.16 -3.84
CA SER A 53 -7.68 -20.01 -3.78
C SER A 53 -7.44 -21.27 -2.95
N ARG A 54 -6.28 -21.94 -3.14
CA ARG A 54 -5.88 -23.11 -2.34
C ARG A 54 -5.66 -22.77 -0.87
N TRP A 55 -4.99 -21.66 -0.59
CA TRP A 55 -4.74 -21.20 0.77
C TRP A 55 -6.04 -20.96 1.54
N LEU A 56 -7.02 -20.30 0.91
CA LEU A 56 -8.30 -20.02 1.55
C LEU A 56 -9.08 -21.31 1.86
N ARG A 57 -9.10 -22.28 0.92
CA ARG A 57 -9.75 -23.57 1.13
C ARG A 57 -9.14 -24.40 2.25
N ASN A 58 -7.84 -24.24 2.52
CA ASN A 58 -7.13 -24.94 3.58
C ASN A 58 -7.28 -24.26 4.96
N GLN A 59 -8.05 -23.16 5.07
CA GLN A 59 -8.32 -22.56 6.36
C GLN A 59 -9.28 -23.43 7.17
N PRO A 60 -9.07 -23.59 8.49
CA PRO A 60 -10.00 -24.33 9.34
C PRO A 60 -11.40 -23.71 9.30
N SER A 61 -12.42 -24.58 9.22
CA SER A 61 -13.82 -24.17 9.25
C SER A 61 -14.13 -23.45 10.58
N GLY A 62 -14.97 -22.41 10.51
CA GLY A 62 -15.38 -21.64 11.69
C GLY A 62 -14.40 -20.55 12.14
N LEU A 63 -13.19 -20.46 11.58
CA LEU A 63 -12.25 -19.38 11.92
C LEU A 63 -12.45 -18.08 11.14
N ILE A 64 -13.20 -18.11 10.04
CA ILE A 64 -13.46 -16.94 9.19
C ILE A 64 -14.97 -16.74 9.16
N THR A 65 -15.45 -15.90 10.06
CA THR A 65 -16.88 -15.62 10.26
C THR A 65 -17.29 -14.22 9.82
N THR A 66 -16.32 -13.32 9.63
CA THR A 66 -16.53 -11.94 9.18
C THR A 66 -15.52 -11.58 8.09
N TRP A 67 -15.88 -10.59 7.27
CA TRP A 67 -14.99 -10.02 6.26
C TRP A 67 -13.70 -9.50 6.89
N GLU A 68 -13.76 -8.85 8.04
CA GLU A 68 -12.58 -8.28 8.69
C GLU A 68 -11.56 -9.37 9.09
N VAL A 69 -12.05 -10.52 9.59
CA VAL A 69 -11.18 -11.66 9.91
C VAL A 69 -10.57 -12.26 8.63
N LEU A 70 -11.37 -12.41 7.56
CA LEU A 70 -10.88 -12.88 6.25
C LEU A 70 -9.79 -11.96 5.70
N LYS A 71 -10.08 -10.66 5.64
CA LYS A 71 -9.18 -9.61 5.14
C LYS A 71 -7.88 -9.58 5.93
N THR A 72 -7.94 -9.61 7.25
CA THR A 72 -6.76 -9.61 8.13
C THR A 72 -5.87 -10.83 7.85
N LYS A 73 -6.44 -12.03 7.79
CA LYS A 73 -5.67 -13.25 7.49
C LYS A 73 -5.07 -13.23 6.08
N PHE A 74 -5.83 -12.75 5.11
CA PHE A 74 -5.38 -12.63 3.73
C PHE A 74 -4.21 -11.66 3.60
N LEU A 75 -4.31 -10.47 4.20
CA LEU A 75 -3.23 -9.49 4.23
C LEU A 75 -2.00 -10.03 4.96
N ASN A 76 -2.16 -10.71 6.10
CA ASN A 76 -1.02 -11.33 6.78
C ASN A 76 -0.29 -12.38 5.91
N LYS A 77 -1.03 -13.09 5.06
CA LYS A 77 -0.45 -14.11 4.17
C LYS A 77 0.22 -13.51 2.93
N TYR A 78 -0.45 -12.58 2.25
CA TYR A 78 -0.06 -12.08 0.92
C TYR A 78 0.56 -10.68 0.93
N TYR A 79 0.50 -10.00 2.08
CA TYR A 79 1.14 -8.72 2.35
C TYR A 79 1.85 -8.76 3.72
N PRO A 80 2.82 -9.67 3.92
CA PRO A 80 3.45 -9.87 5.21
C PRO A 80 4.18 -8.59 5.67
N PRO A 81 4.27 -8.35 6.99
CA PRO A 81 4.93 -7.17 7.56
C PRO A 81 6.36 -6.93 7.04
N ALA A 82 7.10 -8.00 6.70
CA ALA A 82 8.43 -7.90 6.12
C ALA A 82 8.45 -7.15 4.76
N ARG A 83 7.42 -7.31 3.92
CA ARG A 83 7.29 -6.54 2.67
C ARG A 83 7.02 -5.07 2.97
N THR A 84 6.20 -4.78 3.97
CA THR A 84 5.97 -3.40 4.44
C THR A 84 7.26 -2.79 4.99
N ALA A 85 8.00 -3.53 5.81
CA ALA A 85 9.27 -3.09 6.38
C ALA A 85 10.29 -2.74 5.30
N LYS A 86 10.42 -3.58 4.27
CA LYS A 86 11.31 -3.30 3.12
C LYS A 86 10.91 -2.01 2.39
N LYS A 87 9.62 -1.80 2.13
CA LYS A 87 9.15 -0.56 1.48
C LYS A 87 9.38 0.68 2.36
N ILE A 88 9.21 0.55 3.68
CA ILE A 88 9.54 1.62 4.64
C ILE A 88 11.04 1.90 4.64
N GLU A 89 11.87 0.87 4.57
CA GLU A 89 13.32 1.00 4.46
C GLU A 89 13.73 1.72 3.17
N GLU A 90 13.11 1.40 2.03
CA GLU A 90 13.33 2.12 0.76
C GLU A 90 12.96 3.61 0.86
N ILE A 91 11.87 3.95 1.59
CA ILE A 91 11.49 5.35 1.84
C ILE A 91 12.52 6.05 2.74
N ASN A 92 12.96 5.38 3.81
CA ASN A 92 13.90 5.95 4.78
C ASN A 92 15.31 6.13 4.21
N ASN A 93 15.71 5.24 3.30
CA ASN A 93 17.00 5.25 2.62
C ASN A 93 16.94 5.94 1.25
N PHE A 94 15.88 6.73 0.99
CA PHE A 94 15.78 7.48 -0.25
C PHE A 94 17.03 8.34 -0.45
N GLN A 95 17.63 8.23 -1.63
CA GLN A 95 18.77 9.02 -2.03
C GLN A 95 18.55 9.55 -3.45
N HIS A 96 18.93 10.80 -3.62
CA HIS A 96 19.00 11.49 -4.89
C HIS A 96 20.11 10.86 -5.73
N GLU A 97 19.76 10.46 -6.96
CA GLU A 97 20.71 9.82 -7.87
C GLU A 97 21.60 10.87 -8.58
N PRO A 98 22.82 10.49 -9.00
CA PRO A 98 23.67 11.35 -9.82
C PRO A 98 22.94 11.81 -11.08
N ASP A 99 23.08 13.09 -11.44
CA ASP A 99 22.45 13.72 -12.62
C ASP A 99 20.91 13.71 -12.64
N GLU A 100 20.26 13.24 -11.58
CA GLU A 100 18.80 13.30 -11.45
C GLU A 100 18.37 14.74 -11.14
N SER A 101 17.27 15.22 -11.76
CA SER A 101 16.73 16.52 -11.41
C SER A 101 15.91 16.45 -10.13
N LEU A 102 15.87 17.54 -9.35
CA LEU A 102 15.07 17.63 -8.13
C LEU A 102 13.59 17.24 -8.35
N PHE A 103 13.02 17.60 -9.50
CA PHE A 103 11.65 17.22 -9.86
C PHE A 103 11.49 15.71 -9.99
N ARG A 104 12.42 15.03 -10.70
CA ARG A 104 12.40 13.57 -10.85
C ARG A 104 12.60 12.86 -9.52
N ALA A 105 13.52 13.35 -8.69
CA ALA A 105 13.73 12.85 -7.34
C ALA A 105 12.44 12.94 -6.51
N TRP A 106 11.71 14.06 -6.59
CA TRP A 106 10.43 14.23 -5.90
C TRP A 106 9.34 13.29 -6.42
N GLU A 107 9.27 13.04 -7.73
CA GLU A 107 8.34 12.06 -8.31
C GLU A 107 8.62 10.65 -7.83
N ARG A 108 9.87 10.19 -7.85
CA ARG A 108 10.29 8.90 -7.28
C ARG A 108 9.92 8.77 -5.81
N PHE A 109 10.19 9.80 -5.01
CA PHE A 109 9.84 9.79 -3.60
C PHE A 109 8.32 9.66 -3.38
N LYS A 110 7.50 10.38 -4.15
CA LYS A 110 6.03 10.24 -4.11
C LYS A 110 5.58 8.82 -4.50
N GLU A 111 6.20 8.22 -5.50
CA GLU A 111 5.89 6.83 -5.90
C GLU A 111 6.18 5.83 -4.78
N LEU A 112 7.31 5.98 -4.07
CA LEU A 112 7.63 5.14 -2.91
C LEU A 112 6.57 5.26 -1.82
N LEU A 113 6.13 6.50 -1.51
CA LEU A 113 5.06 6.75 -0.55
C LEU A 113 3.73 6.10 -0.99
N MET A 114 3.35 6.22 -2.27
CA MET A 114 2.12 5.62 -2.81
C MET A 114 2.14 4.09 -2.72
N LYS A 115 3.31 3.45 -2.94
CA LYS A 115 3.47 1.99 -2.84
C LYS A 115 3.40 1.47 -1.39
N CYS A 116 3.46 2.34 -0.39
CA CYS A 116 3.44 1.96 1.03
C CYS A 116 2.47 2.82 1.85
N PRO A 117 1.13 2.75 1.62
CA PRO A 117 0.17 3.60 2.32
C PRO A 117 0.17 3.44 3.86
N GLN A 118 0.72 2.32 4.36
CA GLN A 118 0.90 2.03 5.78
C GLN A 118 2.20 2.63 6.36
N HIS A 119 2.83 3.61 5.71
CA HIS A 119 4.08 4.20 6.19
C HIS A 119 3.89 5.12 7.44
N TYR A 120 2.65 5.53 7.76
CA TYR A 120 2.28 6.38 8.92
C TYR A 120 3.10 7.68 9.09
N LEU A 121 3.70 8.19 8.01
CA LEU A 121 4.54 9.39 8.03
C LEU A 121 3.67 10.64 7.95
N THR A 122 3.92 11.58 8.85
CA THR A 122 3.37 12.94 8.79
C THR A 122 3.95 13.71 7.61
N ASN A 123 3.27 14.79 7.19
CA ASN A 123 3.77 15.64 6.11
C ASN A 123 5.16 16.23 6.40
N ILE A 124 5.43 16.59 7.66
CA ILE A 124 6.74 17.10 8.08
C ILE A 124 7.81 16.02 7.95
N GLN A 125 7.53 14.78 8.39
CA GLN A 125 8.47 13.67 8.25
C GLN A 125 8.78 13.35 6.77
N LYS A 126 7.78 13.43 5.89
CA LYS A 126 7.99 13.26 4.44
C LYS A 126 8.95 14.31 3.88
N VAL A 127 8.79 15.57 4.27
CA VAL A 127 9.69 16.67 3.85
C VAL A 127 11.11 16.46 4.39
N ILE A 128 11.25 16.09 5.66
CA ILE A 128 12.56 15.84 6.28
C ILE A 128 13.28 14.67 5.60
N LEU A 129 12.59 13.56 5.36
CA LEU A 129 13.16 12.39 4.69
C LEU A 129 13.60 12.73 3.27
N PHE A 130 12.75 13.42 2.51
CA PHE A 130 13.10 13.86 1.17
C PHE A 130 14.32 14.78 1.18
N TYR A 131 14.31 15.82 2.02
CA TYR A 131 15.43 16.77 2.14
C TYR A 131 16.74 16.06 2.52
N ASN A 132 16.69 15.12 3.47
CA ASN A 132 17.88 14.37 3.90
C ASN A 132 18.44 13.45 2.82
N GLY A 133 17.59 12.98 1.90
CA GLY A 133 18.00 12.17 0.75
C GLY A 133 18.61 12.97 -0.39
N LEU A 134 18.51 14.31 -0.38
CA LEU A 134 19.08 15.16 -1.43
C LEU A 134 20.59 15.27 -1.33
N ASP A 135 21.24 15.39 -2.49
CA ASP A 135 22.66 15.70 -2.55
C ASP A 135 22.95 17.10 -1.95
N VAL A 136 24.23 17.34 -1.63
CA VAL A 136 24.65 18.60 -0.99
C VAL A 136 24.37 19.82 -1.90
N PRO A 137 24.70 19.80 -3.21
CA PRO A 137 24.43 20.93 -4.09
C PRO A 137 22.95 21.29 -4.17
N THR A 138 22.06 20.30 -4.29
CA THR A 138 20.62 20.53 -4.41
C THR A 138 20.04 21.11 -3.13
N ARG A 139 20.51 20.67 -1.96
CA ARG A 139 20.13 21.30 -0.67
C ARG A 139 20.55 22.76 -0.59
N GLN A 140 21.77 23.09 -1.00
CA GLN A 140 22.25 24.48 -1.00
C GLN A 140 21.41 25.39 -1.91
N ILE A 141 20.97 24.87 -3.07
CA ILE A 141 20.06 25.60 -3.96
C ILE A 141 18.70 25.82 -3.29
N LEU A 142 18.16 24.84 -2.56
CA LEU A 142 16.90 24.99 -1.84
C LEU A 142 17.02 26.01 -0.70
N ASP A 143 18.07 25.90 0.10
CA ASP A 143 18.31 26.77 1.26
C ASP A 143 18.54 28.23 0.82
N SER A 144 19.19 28.44 -0.34
CA SER A 144 19.41 29.78 -0.90
C SER A 144 18.15 30.44 -1.47
N LYS A 145 17.11 29.65 -1.82
CA LYS A 145 15.83 30.17 -2.36
C LYS A 145 14.76 30.42 -1.30
N GLY A 146 15.04 30.15 -0.03
CA GLY A 146 14.20 30.53 1.09
C GLY A 146 14.65 29.86 2.39
N ALA A 147 14.82 30.66 3.44
CA ALA A 147 15.06 30.14 4.78
C ALA A 147 13.93 29.16 5.15
N ILE A 148 14.28 27.90 5.44
CA ILE A 148 13.45 27.06 6.31
C ILE A 148 13.29 27.89 7.58
N PRO A 149 12.07 28.24 8.04
CA PRO A 149 11.92 28.97 9.28
C PRO A 149 12.53 28.09 10.36
N SER A 150 13.73 28.45 10.79
CA SER A 150 14.40 27.86 11.93
C SER A 150 13.44 28.03 13.09
N LYS A 151 13.07 26.91 13.72
CA LYS A 151 12.36 26.94 15.00
C LYS A 151 13.16 27.85 15.92
N THR A 152 12.60 29.01 16.23
CA THR A 152 13.08 29.84 17.33
C THR A 152 12.01 29.75 18.40
N VAL A 153 12.35 28.95 19.41
CA VAL A 153 11.86 28.86 20.81
C VAL A 153 10.37 29.07 21.04
#